data_AF-A0A6A2ZE97-F1
#
_entry.id   AF-A0A6A2ZE97-F1
#
_cell.length_a   1.000
_cell.length_b   1.000
_cell.length_c   1.000
_cell.angle_alpha   90.00
_cell.angle_beta   90.00
_cell.angle_gamma   90.00
#
_symmetry.space_group_name_H-M   'P 1'
#
loop_
_entity.id
_entity.type
_entity.pdbx_description
1 polymer ?
#
loop_
_entity_poly.entity_id
_entity_poly.type
_entity_poly.pdbx_seq_one_letter_code
_entity_poly.pdbx_strand_id
1 'polypeptide(L)'
;MGKEHALVICNHRSDIDWLVGWVLAQRSGCLGTSLVVMKKSSKFLPVIGWSMWFSEYLFLDRSWAKDKSTLKAGLQCLKDFPQPFWLALFVEGTRFTQAKLLAAQEYATSQGLPVPRNVLIPSTKGFVSAVSHMRSFVPAVYDMTVAIPKSSPSPTMLRLFKGQSSVVHVHVKWHLMKELPKTDEAVAQWCKDLFVEKDKLLDKHVAEDTFSDQPLQDIVQPIKPLLLLLELNMIIIFLFLDHVVSSWACLLAYGALKFLQWSSLLSSWKGIAVSAVGLAIVTILMQIMILFSQSERSTLTKVSPGKPKDNGESSETRRDKQHNQYAFVLDGLSSMSFGHQKDSNETSLYAYYQFFVFLGSEGLLAKAVLLKWLHLGLNPVFQVPCFDFPPF
;
A
#
# COMPACT_ATOMS: atom_id res chain seq x y z
N MET A 1 -0.41 -5.57 18.75
CA MET A 1 -0.67 -5.11 17.38
C MET A 1 0.05 -6.01 16.40
N GLY A 2 -0.73 -6.63 15.50
CA GLY A 2 -0.26 -7.38 14.33
C GLY A 2 -0.04 -8.89 14.50
N LYS A 3 -0.23 -9.46 15.69
CA LYS A 3 0.02 -10.89 15.96
C LYS A 3 -1.26 -11.73 16.11
N GLU A 4 -2.42 -11.07 16.07
CA GLU A 4 -3.73 -11.66 16.30
C GLU A 4 -4.73 -11.16 15.25
N HIS A 5 -5.76 -11.96 14.95
CA HIS A 5 -6.88 -11.48 14.14
C HIS A 5 -7.57 -10.33 14.86
N ALA A 6 -7.89 -9.26 14.13
CA ALA A 6 -8.55 -8.11 14.71
C ALA A 6 -9.58 -7.48 13.79
N LEU A 7 -10.68 -7.03 14.38
CA LEU A 7 -11.59 -6.09 13.76
C LEU A 7 -11.09 -4.68 14.06
N VAL A 8 -10.89 -3.86 13.04
CA VAL A 8 -10.38 -2.49 13.18
C VAL A 8 -11.52 -1.52 12.88
N ILE A 9 -11.81 -0.61 13.81
CA ILE A 9 -12.77 0.48 13.61
C ILE A 9 -12.04 1.83 13.70
N CYS A 10 -12.42 2.76 12.84
CA CYS A 10 -11.77 4.06 12.73
C CYS A 10 -12.79 5.14 12.36
N ASN A 11 -12.50 6.40 12.75
CA ASN A 11 -13.21 7.55 12.19
C ASN A 11 -12.80 7.78 10.72
N HIS A 12 -13.71 8.31 9.90
CA HIS A 12 -13.55 8.45 8.45
C HIS A 12 -13.59 9.93 8.00
N ARG A 13 -12.44 10.59 8.06
CA ARG A 13 -12.25 12.03 7.79
C ARG A 13 -11.80 12.33 6.36
N SER A 14 -10.91 11.51 5.80
CA SER A 14 -10.23 11.80 4.53
C SER A 14 -10.42 10.69 3.49
N ASP A 15 -10.15 11.01 2.23
CA ASP A 15 -10.13 10.04 1.13
C ASP A 15 -8.96 9.05 1.21
N ILE A 16 -8.01 9.30 2.12
CA ILE A 16 -6.81 8.49 2.33
C ILE A 16 -6.72 7.83 3.71
N ASP A 17 -7.82 7.79 4.48
CA ASP A 17 -7.81 7.13 5.80
C ASP A 17 -7.43 5.65 5.70
N TRP A 18 -7.75 5.01 4.56
CA TRP A 18 -7.32 3.63 4.28
C TRP A 18 -5.79 3.51 4.15
N LEU A 19 -5.09 4.54 3.66
CA LEU A 19 -3.62 4.57 3.61
C LEU A 19 -3.02 4.73 5.01
N VAL A 20 -3.65 5.52 5.89
CA VAL A 20 -3.26 5.61 7.31
C VAL A 20 -3.33 4.22 7.95
N GLY A 21 -4.42 3.48 7.70
CA GLY A 21 -4.59 2.10 8.14
C GLY A 21 -3.50 1.16 7.59
N TRP A 22 -3.14 1.29 6.31
CA TRP A 22 -2.06 0.50 5.71
C TRP A 22 -0.69 0.80 6.32
N VAL A 23 -0.36 2.06 6.57
CA VAL A 23 0.91 2.41 7.23
C VAL A 23 0.97 1.78 8.63
N LEU A 24 -0.12 1.82 9.39
CA LEU A 24 -0.19 1.14 10.69
C LEU A 24 -0.07 -0.38 10.58
N ALA A 25 -0.74 -0.98 9.58
CA ALA A 25 -0.67 -2.42 9.34
C ALA A 25 0.74 -2.86 8.93
N GLN A 26 1.41 -2.09 8.06
CA GLN A 26 2.80 -2.32 7.66
C GLN A 26 3.73 -2.29 8.87
N ARG A 27 3.59 -1.26 9.70
CA ARG A 27 4.39 -1.09 10.90
C ARG A 27 4.09 -2.14 11.98
N SER A 28 2.90 -2.74 11.94
CA SER A 28 2.50 -3.85 12.80
C SER A 28 2.86 -5.22 12.21
N GLY A 29 3.37 -5.29 10.98
CA GLY A 29 3.73 -6.54 10.30
C GLY A 29 2.54 -7.32 9.72
N CYS A 30 1.39 -6.68 9.48
CA CYS A 30 0.15 -7.30 9.00
C CYS A 30 -0.42 -6.64 7.72
N LEU A 31 0.40 -5.94 6.93
CA LEU A 31 -0.06 -5.26 5.71
C LEU A 31 -0.65 -6.24 4.68
N GLY A 32 0.06 -7.35 4.40
CA GLY A 32 -0.37 -8.35 3.41
C GLY A 32 -1.64 -9.13 3.80
N THR A 33 -2.12 -8.96 5.03
CA THR A 33 -3.34 -9.58 5.56
C THR A 33 -4.31 -8.52 6.10
N SER A 34 -4.14 -7.25 5.67
CA SER A 34 -5.07 -6.17 6.00
C SER A 34 -6.20 -6.16 4.97
N LEU A 35 -7.39 -6.46 5.43
CA LEU A 35 -8.63 -6.52 4.66
C LEU A 35 -9.48 -5.28 4.96
N VAL A 36 -10.28 -4.84 4.01
CA VAL A 36 -11.19 -3.71 4.21
C VAL A 36 -12.57 -4.05 3.66
N VAL A 37 -13.62 -3.62 4.36
CA VAL A 37 -14.98 -3.60 3.82
C VAL A 37 -15.15 -2.36 2.94
N MET A 38 -15.35 -2.55 1.65
CA MET A 38 -15.34 -1.48 0.64
C MET A 38 -16.60 -1.45 -0.21
N LYS A 39 -16.80 -0.33 -0.91
CA LYS A 39 -17.90 -0.18 -1.87
C LYS A 39 -17.63 -1.07 -3.09
N LYS A 40 -18.63 -1.84 -3.51
CA LYS A 40 -18.54 -2.75 -4.67
C LYS A 40 -18.11 -2.08 -5.96
N SER A 41 -18.54 -0.84 -6.20
CA SER A 41 -18.11 -0.10 -7.40
C SER A 41 -16.59 0.14 -7.45
N SER A 42 -15.89 0.11 -6.31
CA SER A 42 -14.42 0.25 -6.26
C SER A 42 -13.69 -0.95 -6.84
N LYS A 43 -14.33 -2.13 -6.94
CA LYS A 43 -13.78 -3.33 -7.61
C LYS A 43 -13.46 -3.08 -9.09
N PHE A 44 -14.17 -2.14 -9.73
CA PHE A 44 -14.01 -1.84 -11.16
C PHE A 44 -12.89 -0.84 -11.45
N LEU A 45 -12.21 -0.31 -10.42
CA LEU A 45 -11.01 0.48 -10.65
C LEU A 45 -9.91 -0.44 -11.18
N PRO A 46 -9.34 -0.18 -12.37
CA PRO A 46 -8.30 -1.01 -12.91
C PRO A 46 -7.12 -1.01 -11.93
N VAL A 47 -6.42 -2.14 -11.85
CA VAL A 47 -5.22 -2.28 -11.03
C VAL A 47 -5.52 -2.32 -9.52
N ILE A 48 -6.02 -1.23 -8.93
CA ILE A 48 -6.32 -1.14 -7.48
C ILE A 48 -7.55 -1.98 -7.08
N GLY A 49 -8.65 -1.86 -7.82
CA GLY A 49 -9.87 -2.60 -7.50
C GLY A 49 -9.69 -4.12 -7.67
N TRP A 50 -8.89 -4.51 -8.67
CA TRP A 50 -8.59 -5.91 -8.95
C TRP A 50 -7.64 -6.52 -7.93
N SER A 51 -6.56 -5.82 -7.56
CA SER A 51 -5.66 -6.27 -6.49
C SER A 51 -6.43 -6.46 -5.18
N MET A 52 -7.23 -5.47 -4.74
CA MET A 52 -8.08 -5.61 -3.56
C MET A 52 -9.05 -6.80 -3.65
N TRP A 53 -9.54 -7.12 -4.84
CA TRP A 53 -10.36 -8.32 -5.06
C TRP A 53 -9.57 -9.62 -4.95
N PHE A 54 -8.34 -9.68 -5.47
CA PHE A 54 -7.44 -10.82 -5.27
C PHE A 54 -6.99 -10.98 -3.82
N SER A 55 -6.97 -9.89 -3.04
CA SER A 55 -6.65 -9.91 -1.61
C SER A 55 -7.86 -10.24 -0.71
N GLU A 56 -8.95 -10.80 -1.23
CA GLU A 56 -10.16 -11.17 -0.47
C GLU A 56 -10.87 -9.98 0.24
N TYR A 57 -10.80 -8.76 -0.30
CA TYR A 57 -11.56 -7.64 0.27
C TYR A 57 -13.08 -7.87 0.15
N LEU A 58 -13.82 -7.36 1.14
CA LEU A 58 -15.27 -7.50 1.19
C LEU A 58 -15.97 -6.33 0.48
N PHE A 59 -16.58 -6.61 -0.66
CA PHE A 59 -17.25 -5.60 -1.48
C PHE A 59 -18.76 -5.57 -1.25
N LEU A 60 -19.30 -4.40 -0.87
CA LEU A 60 -20.72 -4.20 -0.53
C LEU A 60 -21.41 -3.18 -1.44
N ASP A 61 -22.70 -3.41 -1.74
CA ASP A 61 -23.58 -2.60 -2.57
C ASP A 61 -24.14 -1.35 -1.85
N ARG A 62 -23.79 -1.15 -0.57
CA ARG A 62 -24.33 -0.08 0.32
C ARG A 62 -25.84 -0.19 0.53
N SER A 63 -26.36 -1.41 0.47
CA SER A 63 -27.75 -1.72 0.75
C SER A 63 -27.82 -2.94 1.65
N TRP A 64 -28.22 -2.74 2.90
CA TRP A 64 -28.28 -3.79 3.90
C TRP A 64 -29.06 -5.03 3.44
N ALA A 65 -30.15 -4.83 2.68
CA ALA A 65 -30.96 -5.93 2.16
C ALA A 65 -30.18 -6.87 1.23
N LYS A 66 -29.24 -6.33 0.44
CA LYS A 66 -28.36 -7.10 -0.45
C LYS A 66 -27.10 -7.58 0.27
N ASP A 67 -26.57 -6.72 1.14
CA ASP A 67 -25.24 -6.89 1.73
C ASP A 67 -25.22 -7.84 2.93
N LYS A 68 -26.36 -8.09 3.59
CA LYS A 68 -26.41 -8.93 4.80
C LYS A 68 -25.86 -10.34 4.56
N SER A 69 -26.26 -11.00 3.48
CA SER A 69 -25.79 -12.34 3.13
C SER A 69 -24.33 -12.33 2.67
N THR A 70 -23.97 -11.38 1.80
CA THR A 70 -22.59 -11.21 1.30
C THR A 70 -21.60 -10.95 2.44
N LEU A 71 -21.95 -10.06 3.35
CA LEU A 71 -21.16 -9.74 4.53
C LEU A 71 -21.03 -10.97 5.42
N LYS A 72 -22.14 -11.66 5.73
CA LYS A 72 -22.11 -12.89 6.52
C LYS A 72 -21.17 -13.94 5.91
N ALA A 73 -21.34 -14.25 4.63
CA ALA A 73 -20.53 -15.24 3.93
C ALA A 73 -19.05 -14.85 3.98
N GLY A 74 -18.74 -13.60 3.62
CA GLY A 74 -17.37 -13.09 3.65
C GLY A 74 -16.70 -13.17 5.01
N LEU A 75 -17.40 -12.77 6.07
CA LEU A 75 -16.87 -12.86 7.44
C LEU A 75 -16.65 -14.31 7.87
N GLN A 76 -17.51 -15.24 7.45
CA GLN A 76 -17.36 -16.68 7.75
C GLN A 76 -16.18 -17.31 7.01
N CYS A 77 -15.90 -16.88 5.77
CA CYS A 77 -14.73 -17.33 5.01
C CYS A 77 -13.40 -16.98 5.71
N LEU A 78 -13.36 -15.89 6.49
CA LEU A 78 -12.17 -15.49 7.24
C LEU A 78 -11.84 -16.39 8.42
N LYS A 79 -12.71 -17.35 8.77
CA LYS A 79 -12.48 -18.27 9.90
C LYS A 79 -11.24 -19.15 9.69
N ASP A 80 -11.01 -19.59 8.46
CA ASP A 80 -9.91 -20.50 8.11
C ASP A 80 -8.70 -19.75 7.54
N PHE A 81 -8.64 -18.43 7.73
CA PHE A 81 -7.58 -17.60 7.20
C PHE A 81 -6.23 -17.95 7.87
N PRO A 82 -5.17 -18.29 7.10
CA PRO A 82 -3.99 -18.99 7.63
C PRO A 82 -3.07 -18.14 8.51
N GLN A 83 -3.27 -16.81 8.54
CA GLN A 83 -2.40 -15.85 9.23
C GLN A 83 -3.23 -14.79 9.98
N PRO A 84 -2.69 -14.15 11.02
CA PRO A 84 -3.34 -12.99 11.63
C PRO A 84 -3.71 -11.94 10.58
N PHE A 85 -4.97 -11.49 10.58
CA PHE A 85 -5.50 -10.51 9.63
C PHE A 85 -6.16 -9.35 10.37
N TRP A 86 -6.19 -8.18 9.74
CA TRP A 86 -6.93 -7.02 10.24
C TRP A 86 -8.07 -6.71 9.28
N LEU A 87 -9.32 -6.75 9.75
CA LEU A 87 -10.47 -6.33 8.95
C LEU A 87 -10.89 -4.92 9.35
N ALA A 88 -10.66 -3.93 8.49
CA ALA A 88 -11.06 -2.56 8.73
C ALA A 88 -12.52 -2.31 8.33
N LEU A 89 -13.27 -1.67 9.24
CA LEU A 89 -14.65 -1.28 9.07
C LEU A 89 -14.86 0.19 9.48
N PHE A 90 -15.18 1.03 8.50
CA PHE A 90 -15.58 2.42 8.73
C PHE A 90 -17.08 2.49 9.04
N VAL A 91 -17.43 2.43 10.33
CA VAL A 91 -18.82 2.33 10.78
C VAL A 91 -19.63 3.63 10.57
N GLU A 92 -18.98 4.77 10.34
CA GLU A 92 -19.65 5.99 9.85
C GLU A 92 -20.34 5.77 8.49
N GLY A 93 -19.89 4.77 7.71
CA GLY A 93 -20.48 4.35 6.44
C GLY A 93 -20.28 5.33 5.28
N THR A 94 -19.66 6.48 5.54
CA THR A 94 -19.42 7.53 4.55
C THR A 94 -18.34 8.47 5.01
N ARG A 95 -17.73 9.19 4.06
CA ARG A 95 -16.75 10.24 4.36
C ARG A 95 -17.39 11.38 5.11
N PHE A 96 -16.70 11.90 6.12
CA PHE A 96 -17.02 13.14 6.80
C PHE A 96 -17.06 14.32 5.83
N THR A 97 -18.12 15.12 5.90
CA THR A 97 -18.22 16.43 5.25
C THR A 97 -19.04 17.35 6.16
N GLN A 98 -18.82 18.66 6.08
CA GLN A 98 -19.56 19.61 6.93
C GLN A 98 -21.08 19.49 6.76
N ALA A 99 -21.56 19.33 5.52
CA ALA A 99 -22.98 19.13 5.24
C ALA A 99 -23.55 17.86 5.91
N LYS A 100 -22.79 16.77 5.96
CA LYS A 100 -23.23 15.53 6.64
C LYS A 100 -23.14 15.64 8.14
N LEU A 101 -22.17 16.39 8.66
CA LEU A 101 -22.10 16.68 10.09
C LEU A 101 -23.34 17.47 10.52
N LEU A 102 -23.72 18.52 9.80
CA LEU A 102 -24.94 19.29 10.08
C LEU A 102 -26.18 18.40 10.08
N ALA A 103 -26.36 17.57 9.04
CA ALA A 103 -27.47 16.63 8.97
C ALA A 103 -27.45 15.60 10.13
N ALA A 104 -26.26 15.14 10.53
CA ALA A 104 -26.11 14.25 11.69
C ALA A 104 -26.44 14.97 13.01
N GLN A 105 -26.11 16.25 13.16
CA GLN A 105 -26.44 17.07 14.33
C GLN A 105 -27.94 17.34 14.44
N GLU A 106 -28.60 17.65 13.33
CA GLU A 106 -30.07 17.79 13.26
C GLU A 106 -30.76 16.48 13.65
N TYR A 107 -30.31 15.36 13.08
CA TYR A 107 -30.83 14.03 13.43
C TYR A 107 -30.60 13.72 14.92
N ALA A 108 -29.39 13.93 15.44
CA ALA A 108 -29.07 13.69 16.84
C ALA A 108 -30.00 14.49 17.78
N THR A 109 -30.18 15.78 17.48
CA THR A 109 -31.07 16.67 18.25
C THR A 109 -32.52 16.17 18.20
N SER A 110 -33.02 15.77 17.02
CA SER A 110 -34.40 15.27 16.87
C SER A 110 -34.67 13.95 17.61
N GLN A 111 -33.63 13.12 17.80
CA GLN A 111 -33.73 11.81 18.44
C GLN A 111 -33.25 11.82 19.91
N GLY A 112 -32.85 12.98 20.45
CA GLY A 112 -32.30 13.09 21.80
C GLY A 112 -30.96 12.36 21.99
N LEU A 113 -30.18 12.20 20.91
CA LEU A 113 -28.85 11.60 20.95
C LEU A 113 -27.78 12.67 21.23
N PRO A 114 -26.59 12.29 21.74
CA PRO A 114 -25.45 13.19 21.83
C PRO A 114 -25.12 13.80 20.46
N VAL A 115 -25.05 15.13 20.40
CA VAL A 115 -24.81 15.88 19.16
C VAL A 115 -23.32 15.84 18.83
N PRO A 116 -22.90 15.19 17.72
CA PRO A 116 -21.48 15.05 17.41
C PRO A 116 -20.88 16.34 16.85
N ARG A 117 -19.58 16.55 17.06
CA ARG A 117 -18.85 17.74 16.60
C ARG A 117 -17.77 17.44 15.56
N ASN A 118 -17.14 16.28 15.66
CA ASN A 118 -15.94 15.89 14.92
C ASN A 118 -16.09 14.58 14.13
N VAL A 119 -17.11 13.77 14.43
CA VAL A 119 -17.44 12.49 13.76
C VAL A 119 -18.88 12.44 13.25
N LEU A 120 -19.22 11.48 12.41
CA LEU A 120 -20.61 11.16 12.09
C LEU A 120 -21.17 10.08 13.03
N ILE A 121 -22.50 9.99 13.09
CA ILE A 121 -23.20 8.95 13.86
C ILE A 121 -22.96 7.59 13.19
N PRO A 122 -22.48 6.56 13.92
CA PRO A 122 -22.14 5.27 13.33
C PRO A 122 -23.39 4.49 12.89
N SER A 123 -23.32 3.91 11.70
CA SER A 123 -24.25 2.89 11.22
C SER A 123 -23.82 1.51 11.73
N THR A 124 -24.47 1.05 12.80
CA THR A 124 -23.98 -0.08 13.59
C THR A 124 -24.27 -1.45 12.98
N LYS A 125 -25.15 -1.57 11.98
CA LYS A 125 -25.58 -2.88 11.42
C LYS A 125 -24.40 -3.73 10.92
N GLY A 126 -23.47 -3.12 10.20
CA GLY A 126 -22.28 -3.81 9.70
C GLY A 126 -21.36 -4.27 10.84
N PHE A 127 -21.18 -3.43 11.86
CA PHE A 127 -20.35 -3.75 13.02
C PHE A 127 -20.96 -4.86 13.89
N VAL A 128 -22.25 -4.77 14.18
CA VAL A 128 -23.00 -5.82 14.90
C VAL A 128 -22.90 -7.15 14.16
N SER A 129 -23.07 -7.14 12.84
CA SER A 129 -22.89 -8.34 12.01
C SER A 129 -21.46 -8.88 12.07
N ALA A 130 -20.45 -8.02 11.98
CA ALA A 130 -19.04 -8.42 12.11
C ALA A 130 -18.78 -9.09 13.46
N VAL A 131 -19.17 -8.45 14.55
CA VAL A 131 -19.03 -8.99 15.91
C VAL A 131 -19.76 -10.33 16.06
N SER A 132 -21.01 -10.43 15.62
CA SER A 132 -21.82 -11.65 15.75
C SER A 132 -21.19 -12.86 15.05
N HIS A 133 -20.64 -12.68 13.84
CA HIS A 133 -20.06 -13.78 13.06
C HIS A 133 -18.59 -14.05 13.38
N MET A 134 -17.82 -13.05 13.83
CA MET A 134 -16.37 -13.17 14.04
C MET A 134 -15.97 -13.45 15.48
N ARG A 135 -16.87 -13.26 16.46
CA ARG A 135 -16.56 -13.37 17.90
C ARG A 135 -15.92 -14.70 18.32
N SER A 136 -16.18 -15.78 17.59
CA SER A 136 -15.63 -17.11 17.91
C SER A 136 -14.14 -17.28 17.58
N PHE A 137 -13.60 -16.51 16.62
CA PHE A 137 -12.23 -16.69 16.13
C PHE A 137 -11.39 -15.40 16.09
N VAL A 138 -12.01 -14.22 16.19
CA VAL A 138 -11.31 -12.93 16.24
C VAL A 138 -11.23 -12.44 17.69
N PRO A 139 -10.04 -12.44 18.33
CA PRO A 139 -9.91 -12.10 19.74
C PRO A 139 -9.95 -10.60 20.04
N ALA A 140 -9.66 -9.72 19.08
CA ALA A 140 -9.42 -8.30 19.35
C ALA A 140 -10.29 -7.37 18.49
N VAL A 141 -10.64 -6.22 19.07
CA VAL A 141 -11.15 -5.04 18.38
C VAL A 141 -10.18 -3.88 18.60
N TYR A 142 -9.60 -3.36 17.53
CA TYR A 142 -8.77 -2.16 17.56
C TYR A 142 -9.62 -0.94 17.25
N ASP A 143 -9.70 -0.05 18.23
CA ASP A 143 -10.39 1.22 18.12
C ASP A 143 -9.38 2.34 17.82
N MET A 144 -9.38 2.82 16.58
CA MET A 144 -8.42 3.81 16.09
C MET A 144 -9.07 5.18 15.93
N THR A 145 -8.42 6.23 16.42
CA THR A 145 -8.85 7.61 16.20
C THR A 145 -7.73 8.37 15.51
N VAL A 146 -8.03 8.85 14.32
CA VAL A 146 -7.09 9.56 13.45
C VAL A 146 -7.39 11.04 13.48
N ALA A 147 -6.36 11.84 13.74
CA ALA A 147 -6.42 13.29 13.68
C ALA A 147 -5.20 13.86 12.98
N ILE A 148 -5.36 15.06 12.43
CA ILE A 148 -4.32 15.78 11.71
C ILE A 148 -3.96 16.99 12.58
N PRO A 149 -2.68 17.18 12.94
CA PRO A 149 -2.23 18.33 13.70
C PRO A 149 -2.56 19.64 12.99
N LYS A 150 -2.87 20.71 13.74
CA LYS A 150 -3.17 22.02 13.13
C LYS A 150 -2.00 22.59 12.34
N SER A 151 -0.78 22.28 12.77
CA SER A 151 0.47 22.67 12.13
C SER A 151 0.71 21.94 10.80
N SER A 152 0.01 20.81 10.59
CA SER A 152 0.21 19.94 9.44
C SER A 152 -0.92 20.10 8.43
N PRO A 153 -0.59 20.16 7.14
CA PRO A 153 -1.61 20.20 6.10
C PRO A 153 -2.35 18.87 6.01
N SER A 154 -3.65 18.94 5.70
CA SER A 154 -4.48 17.75 5.51
C SER A 154 -3.89 16.86 4.42
N PRO A 155 -3.71 15.57 4.70
CA PRO A 155 -3.13 14.65 3.75
C PRO A 155 -4.20 14.35 2.70
N THR A 156 -3.83 14.49 1.42
CA THR A 156 -4.70 14.24 0.26
C THR A 156 -3.95 13.37 -0.74
N MET A 157 -4.67 12.64 -1.60
CA MET A 157 -4.05 11.87 -2.69
C MET A 157 -3.12 12.75 -3.54
N LEU A 158 -3.53 13.98 -3.85
CA LEU A 158 -2.73 14.89 -4.66
C LEU A 158 -1.40 15.29 -4.00
N ARG A 159 -1.41 15.55 -2.68
CA ARG A 159 -0.18 15.85 -1.92
C ARG A 159 0.76 14.66 -1.92
N LEU A 160 0.21 13.46 -1.71
CA LEU A 160 0.97 12.22 -1.73
C LEU A 160 1.64 12.00 -3.09
N PHE A 161 0.90 12.17 -4.19
CA PHE A 161 1.47 12.09 -5.54
C PHE A 161 2.52 13.17 -5.84
N LYS A 162 2.42 14.34 -5.20
CA LYS A 162 3.43 15.41 -5.31
C LYS A 162 4.64 15.22 -4.39
N GLY A 163 4.74 14.08 -3.68
CA GLY A 163 5.83 13.85 -2.73
C GLY A 163 5.78 14.74 -1.50
N GLN A 164 4.61 15.29 -1.16
CA GLN A 164 4.45 16.21 -0.04
C GLN A 164 4.01 15.43 1.19
N SER A 165 4.83 15.49 2.24
CA SER A 165 4.55 14.82 3.50
C SER A 165 3.43 15.50 4.30
N SER A 166 2.84 14.76 5.23
CA SER A 166 1.82 15.24 6.18
C SER A 166 1.85 14.40 7.44
N VAL A 167 1.84 15.03 8.61
CA VAL A 167 1.84 14.31 9.89
C VAL A 167 0.41 13.89 10.24
N VAL A 168 0.26 12.67 10.75
CA VAL A 168 -0.98 12.13 11.25
C VAL A 168 -0.76 11.61 12.67
N HIS A 169 -1.64 12.00 13.60
CA HIS A 169 -1.69 11.45 14.93
C HIS A 169 -2.76 10.36 14.97
N VAL A 170 -2.41 9.19 15.51
CA VAL A 170 -3.33 8.06 15.66
C VAL A 170 -3.32 7.61 17.11
N HIS A 171 -4.49 7.63 17.72
CA HIS A 171 -4.72 7.01 19.02
C HIS A 171 -5.33 5.63 18.82
N VAL A 172 -4.78 4.61 19.48
CA VAL A 172 -5.26 3.22 19.37
C VAL A 172 -5.63 2.70 20.75
N LYS A 173 -6.89 2.27 20.91
CA LYS A 173 -7.34 1.46 22.04
C LYS A 173 -7.53 0.01 21.60
N TRP A 174 -7.17 -0.91 22.48
CA TRP A 174 -7.38 -2.34 22.28
C TRP A 174 -8.52 -2.81 23.18
N HIS A 175 -9.47 -3.54 22.60
CA HIS A 175 -10.58 -4.17 23.31
C HIS A 175 -10.58 -5.67 23.05
N LEU A 176 -10.82 -6.46 24.09
CA LEU A 176 -10.98 -7.89 23.95
C LEU A 176 -12.39 -8.19 23.40
N MET A 177 -12.48 -8.94 22.29
CA MET A 177 -13.76 -9.29 21.65
C MET A 177 -14.72 -10.01 22.61
N LYS A 178 -14.19 -10.76 23.57
CA LYS A 178 -14.96 -11.48 24.60
C LYS A 178 -15.62 -10.55 25.62
N GLU A 179 -15.11 -9.34 25.81
CA GLU A 179 -15.64 -8.34 26.76
C GLU A 179 -16.77 -7.51 26.13
N LEU A 180 -16.97 -7.57 24.80
CA LEU A 180 -18.08 -6.88 24.15
C LEU A 180 -19.44 -7.47 24.60
N PRO A 181 -20.49 -6.64 24.70
CA PRO A 181 -21.84 -7.08 25.07
C PRO A 181 -22.34 -8.24 24.21
N LYS A 182 -23.23 -9.09 24.73
CA LYS A 182 -23.68 -10.31 24.02
C LYS A 182 -24.84 -10.08 23.05
N THR A 183 -25.71 -9.12 23.31
CA THR A 183 -26.89 -8.84 22.48
C THR A 183 -26.54 -7.84 21.37
N ASP A 184 -27.20 -7.98 20.23
CA ASP A 184 -26.97 -7.14 19.05
C ASP A 184 -27.25 -5.66 19.36
N GLU A 185 -28.29 -5.38 20.15
CA GLU A 185 -28.66 -4.02 20.59
C GLU A 185 -27.58 -3.41 21.49
N ALA A 186 -27.01 -4.19 22.40
CA ALA A 186 -25.97 -3.70 23.31
C ALA A 186 -24.63 -3.51 22.58
N VAL A 187 -24.31 -4.35 21.59
CA VAL A 187 -23.15 -4.15 20.71
C VAL A 187 -23.32 -2.88 19.87
N ALA A 188 -24.52 -2.62 19.36
CA ALA A 188 -24.83 -1.38 18.67
C ALA A 188 -24.65 -0.16 19.59
N GLN A 189 -25.11 -0.24 20.84
CA GLN A 189 -24.94 0.84 21.80
C GLN A 189 -23.46 1.06 22.15
N TRP A 190 -22.70 -0.01 22.40
CA TRP A 190 -21.25 0.06 22.64
C TRP A 190 -20.51 0.76 21.49
N CYS A 191 -20.88 0.48 20.24
CA CYS A 191 -20.30 1.15 19.08
C CYS A 191 -20.64 2.65 19.04
N LYS A 192 -21.87 3.05 19.42
CA LYS A 192 -22.25 4.46 19.52
C LYS A 192 -21.49 5.17 20.64
N ASP A 193 -21.36 4.54 21.80
CA ASP A 193 -20.67 5.09 22.96
C ASP A 193 -19.18 5.32 22.65
N LEU A 194 -18.54 4.37 21.94
CA LEU A 194 -17.19 4.58 21.43
C LEU A 194 -17.08 5.82 20.53
N PHE A 195 -18.04 6.05 19.64
CA PHE A 195 -18.00 7.24 18.78
C PHE A 195 -18.22 8.55 19.55
N VAL A 196 -18.97 8.51 20.65
CA VAL A 196 -19.07 9.65 21.59
C VAL A 196 -17.72 9.89 22.29
N GLU A 197 -17.01 8.83 22.70
CA GLU A 197 -15.66 8.97 23.26
C GLU A 197 -14.66 9.51 22.22
N LYS A 198 -14.73 9.04 20.98
CA LYS A 198 -13.90 9.56 19.87
C LYS A 198 -14.13 11.03 19.63
N ASP A 199 -15.39 11.46 19.68
CA ASP A 199 -15.74 12.87 19.47
C ASP A 199 -15.08 13.77 20.52
N LYS A 200 -15.12 13.36 21.80
CA LYS A 200 -14.43 14.05 22.91
C LYS A 200 -12.91 14.02 22.77
N LEU A 201 -12.38 12.88 22.32
CA LEU A 201 -10.94 12.71 22.10
C LEU A 201 -10.44 13.61 20.96
N LEU A 202 -11.24 13.79 19.92
CA LEU A 202 -10.97 14.72 18.83
C LEU A 202 -11.13 16.18 19.29
N ASP A 203 -12.10 16.52 20.13
CA ASP A 203 -12.19 17.86 20.74
C ASP A 203 -10.91 18.18 21.54
N LYS A 204 -10.40 17.22 22.31
CA LYS A 204 -9.12 17.37 23.04
C LYS A 204 -7.95 17.60 22.07
N HIS A 205 -7.83 16.79 21.02
CA HIS A 205 -6.78 16.98 20.00
C HIS A 205 -6.91 18.32 19.27
N VAL A 206 -8.14 18.76 18.98
CA VAL A 206 -8.38 20.10 18.41
C VAL A 206 -7.99 21.20 19.40
N ALA A 207 -8.10 21.01 20.71
CA ALA A 207 -7.68 22.01 21.69
C ALA A 207 -6.15 22.02 21.91
N GLU A 208 -5.54 20.85 22.06
CA GLU A 208 -4.20 20.66 22.61
C GLU A 208 -3.18 20.10 21.61
N ASP A 209 -3.58 19.76 20.38
CA ASP A 209 -2.79 19.09 19.33
C ASP A 209 -2.28 17.67 19.71
N THR A 210 -2.73 17.14 20.85
CA THR A 210 -2.43 15.79 21.35
C THR A 210 -3.69 15.09 21.87
N PHE A 211 -3.70 13.75 21.85
CA PHE A 211 -4.78 12.96 22.43
C PHE A 211 -4.62 12.72 23.94
N SER A 212 -3.39 12.75 24.44
CA SER A 212 -3.07 12.50 25.86
C SER A 212 -1.73 13.13 26.24
N ASP A 213 -1.43 13.10 27.54
CA ASP A 213 -0.13 13.54 28.09
C ASP A 213 0.96 12.48 27.89
N GLN A 214 0.63 11.33 27.30
CA GLN A 214 1.63 10.30 26.99
C GLN A 214 2.50 10.74 25.82
N PRO A 215 3.80 10.43 25.85
CA PRO A 215 4.69 10.75 24.74
C PRO A 215 4.23 10.03 23.47
N LEU A 216 4.27 10.77 22.35
CA LEU A 216 4.03 10.21 21.02
C LEU A 216 5.05 9.11 20.77
N GLN A 217 4.57 7.91 20.44
CA GLN A 217 5.43 6.81 20.04
C GLN A 217 5.63 6.86 18.53
N ASP A 218 6.89 7.03 18.11
CA ASP A 218 7.28 6.81 16.72
C ASP A 218 7.36 5.31 16.47
N ILE A 219 6.48 4.79 15.62
CA ILE A 219 6.58 3.39 15.20
C ILE A 219 7.65 3.29 14.10
N VAL A 220 8.80 2.70 14.43
CA VAL A 220 9.93 2.52 13.51
C VAL A 220 9.52 1.65 12.30
N GLN A 221 9.96 2.04 11.11
CA GLN A 221 9.70 1.32 9.88
C GLN A 221 10.56 0.03 9.78
N PRO A 222 9.97 -1.14 9.48
CA PRO A 222 10.76 -2.34 9.23
C PRO A 222 11.54 -2.21 7.92
N ILE A 223 12.88 -2.21 7.98
CA ILE A 223 13.80 -2.05 6.82
C ILE A 223 13.89 -3.33 5.97
N LYS A 224 13.70 -4.51 6.59
CA LYS A 224 13.84 -5.83 5.95
C LYS A 224 13.00 -6.01 4.66
N PRO A 225 11.70 -5.68 4.62
CA PRO A 225 10.90 -5.80 3.39
C PRO A 225 11.35 -4.82 2.28
N LEU A 226 12.02 -3.71 2.63
CA LEU A 226 12.54 -2.74 1.65
C LEU A 226 13.69 -3.34 0.85
N LEU A 227 14.62 -4.03 1.52
CA LEU A 227 15.80 -4.64 0.89
C LEU A 227 15.41 -5.79 -0.05
N LEU A 228 14.57 -6.70 0.41
CA LEU A 228 14.14 -7.86 -0.38
C LEU A 228 13.38 -7.44 -1.66
N LEU A 229 12.63 -6.34 -1.56
CA LEU A 229 11.87 -5.81 -2.67
C LEU A 229 12.74 -4.97 -3.61
N LEU A 230 13.78 -4.30 -3.11
CA LEU A 230 14.80 -3.67 -3.96
C LEU A 230 15.50 -4.73 -4.81
N GLU A 231 15.93 -5.84 -4.20
CA GLU A 231 16.57 -6.96 -4.91
C GLU A 231 15.67 -7.53 -6.01
N LEU A 232 14.40 -7.78 -5.68
CA LEU A 232 13.44 -8.31 -6.65
C LEU A 232 13.16 -7.33 -7.80
N ASN A 233 13.03 -6.04 -7.51
CA ASN A 233 12.81 -5.03 -8.56
C ASN A 233 14.03 -4.89 -9.47
N MET A 234 15.24 -4.94 -8.91
CA MET A 234 16.48 -4.93 -9.70
C MET A 234 16.53 -6.15 -10.64
N ILE A 235 16.10 -7.33 -10.17
CA ILE A 235 15.99 -8.53 -11.01
C ILE A 235 14.96 -8.33 -12.13
N ILE A 236 13.77 -7.81 -11.82
CA ILE A 236 12.71 -7.58 -12.81
C ILE A 236 13.15 -6.57 -13.88
N ILE A 237 13.77 -5.45 -13.46
CA ILE A 237 14.29 -4.44 -14.38
C ILE A 237 15.36 -5.06 -15.28
N PHE A 238 16.28 -5.86 -14.72
CA PHE A 238 17.31 -6.54 -15.49
C PHE A 238 16.70 -7.48 -16.55
N LEU A 239 15.72 -8.31 -16.17
CA LEU A 239 15.02 -9.20 -17.10
C LEU A 239 14.25 -8.44 -18.19
N PHE A 240 13.60 -7.33 -17.83
CA PHE A 240 12.88 -6.50 -18.80
C PHE A 240 13.85 -5.84 -19.79
N LEU A 241 14.97 -5.29 -19.31
CA LEU A 241 16.00 -4.69 -20.15
C LEU A 241 16.62 -5.75 -21.08
N ASP A 242 16.89 -6.95 -20.60
CA ASP A 242 17.41 -8.05 -21.41
C ASP A 242 16.44 -8.44 -22.54
N HIS A 243 15.14 -8.55 -22.23
CA HIS A 243 14.11 -8.83 -23.24
C HIS A 243 13.98 -7.70 -24.28
N VAL A 244 14.01 -6.44 -23.84
CA VAL A 244 13.94 -5.29 -24.74
C VAL A 244 15.17 -5.26 -25.64
N VAL A 245 16.37 -5.35 -25.08
CA VAL A 245 17.64 -5.35 -25.84
C VAL A 245 17.66 -6.51 -26.84
N SER A 246 17.27 -7.72 -26.41
CA SER A 246 17.18 -8.90 -27.28
C SER A 246 16.18 -8.69 -28.44
N SER A 247 15.02 -8.13 -28.15
CA SER A 247 14.00 -7.83 -29.18
C SER A 247 14.51 -6.82 -30.22
N TRP A 248 15.14 -5.74 -29.77
CA TRP A 248 15.75 -4.74 -30.66
C TRP A 248 16.91 -5.31 -31.48
N ALA A 249 17.76 -6.13 -30.88
CA ALA A 249 18.85 -6.82 -31.58
C ALA A 249 18.30 -7.74 -32.69
N CYS A 250 17.24 -8.50 -32.42
CA CYS A 250 16.57 -9.34 -33.41
C CYS A 250 15.96 -8.52 -34.56
N LEU A 251 15.32 -7.39 -34.26
CA LEU A 251 14.76 -6.48 -35.28
C LEU A 251 15.84 -5.88 -36.18
N LEU A 252 16.95 -5.42 -35.58
CA LEU A 252 18.07 -4.86 -36.32
C LEU A 252 18.77 -5.92 -37.17
N ALA A 253 18.98 -7.13 -36.64
CA ALA A 253 19.56 -8.24 -37.38
C ALA A 253 18.66 -8.66 -38.56
N TYR A 254 17.34 -8.74 -38.34
CA TYR A 254 16.38 -9.02 -39.40
C TYR A 254 16.39 -7.92 -40.48
N GLY A 255 16.41 -6.65 -40.08
CA GLY A 255 16.53 -5.51 -40.99
C GLY A 255 17.83 -5.56 -41.82
N ALA A 256 18.95 -5.87 -41.18
CA ALA A 256 20.24 -6.04 -41.85
C ALA A 256 20.19 -7.21 -42.86
N LEU A 257 19.63 -8.36 -42.48
CA LEU A 257 19.48 -9.50 -43.39
C LEU A 257 18.59 -9.17 -44.60
N LYS A 258 17.47 -8.48 -44.39
CA LYS A 258 16.59 -8.03 -45.48
C LYS A 258 17.26 -7.01 -46.37
N PHE A 259 18.01 -6.07 -45.79
CA PHE A 259 18.80 -5.10 -46.55
C PHE A 259 19.88 -5.78 -47.40
N LEU A 260 20.61 -6.77 -46.85
CA LEU A 260 21.61 -7.54 -47.59
C LEU A 260 20.97 -8.37 -48.72
N GLN A 261 19.81 -8.98 -48.48
CA GLN A 261 19.05 -9.70 -49.51
C GLN A 261 18.56 -8.77 -50.62
N TRP A 262 17.99 -7.61 -50.28
CA TRP A 262 17.44 -6.66 -51.24
C TRP A 262 18.52 -5.97 -52.08
N SER A 263 19.60 -5.55 -51.44
CA SER A 263 20.65 -4.79 -52.09
C SER A 263 21.53 -5.62 -53.03
N SER A 264 21.51 -6.97 -52.91
CA SER A 264 22.44 -7.88 -53.60
C SER A 264 23.93 -7.47 -53.48
N LEU A 265 24.25 -6.64 -52.48
CA LEU A 265 25.56 -5.99 -52.30
C LEU A 265 26.70 -7.00 -52.20
N LEU A 266 26.44 -8.15 -51.59
CA LEU A 266 27.40 -9.23 -51.44
C LEU A 266 27.43 -10.21 -52.63
N SER A 267 26.52 -10.05 -53.60
CA SER A 267 26.44 -10.93 -54.78
C SER A 267 27.27 -10.44 -55.96
N SER A 268 27.73 -9.18 -55.96
CA SER A 268 28.55 -8.62 -57.03
C SER A 268 29.91 -8.16 -56.49
N TRP A 269 30.98 -8.37 -57.27
CA TRP A 269 32.33 -7.96 -56.91
C TRP A 269 32.45 -6.45 -56.64
N LYS A 270 31.66 -5.64 -57.36
CA LYS A 270 31.58 -4.18 -57.16
C LYS A 270 30.93 -3.81 -55.82
N GLY A 271 29.89 -4.53 -55.40
CA GLY A 271 29.23 -4.31 -54.12
C GLY A 271 30.12 -4.69 -52.93
N ILE A 272 30.84 -5.81 -53.03
CA ILE A 272 31.83 -6.24 -52.02
C ILE A 272 32.93 -5.18 -51.87
N ALA A 273 33.45 -4.65 -52.99
CA ALA A 273 34.48 -3.60 -52.97
C ALA A 273 33.98 -2.31 -52.29
N VAL A 274 32.77 -1.85 -52.62
CA VAL A 274 32.18 -0.65 -51.99
C VAL A 274 31.94 -0.87 -50.49
N SER A 275 31.46 -2.05 -50.09
CA SER A 275 31.27 -2.39 -48.68
C SER A 275 32.59 -2.45 -47.91
N ALA A 276 33.67 -2.99 -48.51
CA ALA A 276 35.00 -3.04 -47.89
C ALA A 276 35.59 -1.63 -47.67
N VAL A 277 35.44 -0.74 -48.65
CA VAL A 277 35.86 0.67 -48.53
C VAL A 277 35.05 1.38 -47.45
N GLY A 278 33.73 1.19 -47.41
CA GLY A 278 32.87 1.73 -46.36
C GLY A 278 33.28 1.25 -44.97
N LEU A 279 33.56 -0.05 -44.81
CA LEU A 279 34.02 -0.63 -43.54
C LEU A 279 35.37 -0.05 -43.10
N ALA A 280 36.30 0.15 -44.04
CA ALA A 280 37.59 0.77 -43.76
C ALA A 280 37.43 2.22 -43.27
N ILE A 281 36.56 3.01 -43.91
CA ILE A 281 36.25 4.38 -43.49
C ILE A 281 35.64 4.39 -42.09
N VAL A 282 34.67 3.53 -41.81
CA VAL A 282 34.05 3.41 -40.47
C VAL A 282 35.08 3.01 -39.41
N THR A 283 35.99 2.08 -39.74
CA THR A 283 37.05 1.63 -38.82
C THR A 283 38.03 2.76 -38.50
N ILE A 284 38.42 3.56 -39.51
CA ILE A 284 39.28 4.72 -39.33
C ILE A 284 38.59 5.78 -38.47
N LEU A 285 37.30 6.08 -38.74
CA LEU A 285 36.51 7.01 -37.93
C LEU A 285 36.38 6.52 -36.48
N MET A 286 36.15 5.22 -36.26
CA MET A 286 36.12 4.62 -34.93
C MET A 286 37.47 4.73 -34.21
N GLN A 287 38.59 4.51 -34.89
CA GLN A 287 39.93 4.69 -34.29
C GLN A 287 40.18 6.15 -33.90
N ILE A 288 39.77 7.10 -34.73
CA ILE A 288 39.86 8.54 -34.41
C ILE A 288 39.04 8.85 -33.15
N MET A 289 37.80 8.39 -33.08
CA MET A 289 36.92 8.59 -31.90
C MET A 289 37.50 7.96 -30.62
N ILE A 290 38.11 6.77 -30.71
CA ILE A 290 38.77 6.11 -29.57
C ILE A 290 40.01 6.91 -29.11
N LEU A 291 40.81 7.42 -30.05
CA LEU A 291 41.97 8.26 -29.74
C LEU A 291 41.56 9.57 -29.06
N PHE A 292 40.48 10.21 -29.53
CA PHE A 292 39.90 11.37 -28.86
C PHE A 292 39.39 11.03 -27.45
N SER A 293 38.69 9.90 -27.27
CA SER A 293 38.15 9.49 -25.96
C SER A 293 39.25 9.16 -24.93
N GLN A 294 40.39 8.61 -25.38
CA GLN A 294 41.53 8.34 -24.49
C GLN A 294 42.26 9.62 -24.06
N SER A 295 42.22 10.68 -24.86
CA SER A 295 42.85 11.96 -24.51
C SER A 295 42.18 12.65 -23.30
N GLU A 296 40.86 12.53 -23.16
CA GLU A 296 40.10 13.11 -22.04
C GLU A 296 40.29 12.37 -20.70
N ARG A 297 40.63 11.07 -20.73
CA ARG A 297 40.84 10.25 -19.52
C ARG A 297 42.16 10.52 -18.78
N SER A 298 43.05 11.34 -19.33
CA SER A 298 44.39 11.57 -18.75
C SER A 298 44.46 12.68 -17.69
N THR A 299 43.36 13.40 -17.43
CA THR A 299 43.29 14.42 -16.38
C THR A 299 42.09 14.19 -15.45
N LEU A 300 42.17 13.21 -14.54
CA LEU A 300 41.47 13.30 -13.24
C LEU A 300 42.05 12.33 -12.21
N THR A 301 42.83 12.93 -11.30
CA THR A 301 42.94 12.72 -9.86
C THR A 301 43.02 11.30 -9.28
N LYS A 302 44.22 11.01 -8.77
CA LYS A 302 44.62 9.90 -7.90
C LYS A 302 44.00 10.06 -6.50
N VAL A 303 43.16 9.11 -6.04
CA VAL A 303 42.74 8.98 -4.63
C VAL A 303 42.92 7.53 -4.17
N SER A 304 43.51 7.36 -2.99
CA SER A 304 43.88 6.06 -2.39
C SER A 304 42.75 5.45 -1.53
N PRO A 305 42.70 4.12 -1.34
CA PRO A 305 41.61 3.43 -0.64
C PRO A 305 41.88 3.25 0.87
N GLY A 306 40.86 3.44 1.70
CA GLY A 306 40.84 3.12 3.14
C GLY A 306 39.78 2.07 3.48
N LYS A 307 40.15 1.07 4.31
CA LYS A 307 39.38 -0.13 4.71
C LYS A 307 38.32 0.11 5.82
N PRO A 308 37.37 -0.83 6.04
CA PRO A 308 36.16 -0.68 6.86
C PRO A 308 36.25 -1.30 8.28
N LYS A 309 35.31 -0.95 9.18
CA LYS A 309 34.98 -1.71 10.40
C LYS A 309 33.51 -1.55 10.87
N ASP A 310 32.76 -2.63 10.66
CA ASP A 310 31.87 -3.44 11.52
C ASP A 310 31.06 -2.90 12.75
N ASN A 311 29.75 -3.15 12.67
CA ASN A 311 28.76 -3.80 13.59
C ASN A 311 28.46 -3.37 15.04
N GLY A 312 27.16 -3.49 15.37
CA GLY A 312 26.61 -3.82 16.71
C GLY A 312 25.35 -3.01 17.07
N GLU A 313 24.14 -3.41 16.69
CA GLU A 313 23.17 -4.32 17.34
C GLU A 313 22.30 -3.72 18.48
N SER A 314 21.08 -4.28 18.53
CA SER A 314 19.82 -3.80 19.10
C SER A 314 19.56 -4.18 20.56
N SER A 315 18.62 -3.50 21.22
CA SER A 315 17.90 -4.05 22.38
C SER A 315 16.41 -3.68 22.38
N GLU A 316 15.55 -4.68 22.45
CA GLU A 316 14.09 -4.62 22.55
C GLU A 316 13.67 -5.06 23.97
N THR A 317 12.66 -4.43 24.60
CA THR A 317 11.95 -5.08 25.73
C THR A 317 10.51 -4.60 25.95
N ARG A 318 9.62 -5.61 26.03
CA ARG A 318 8.30 -5.79 26.68
C ARG A 318 7.19 -4.71 26.61
N ARG A 319 6.01 -5.22 26.22
CA ARG A 319 4.70 -4.53 26.19
C ARG A 319 3.88 -4.81 27.46
N ASP A 320 3.50 -3.73 28.14
CA ASP A 320 2.37 -3.67 29.05
C ASP A 320 1.08 -3.33 28.30
N LYS A 321 -0.07 -3.47 28.96
CA LYS A 321 -1.41 -3.12 28.43
C LYS A 321 -1.44 -1.66 27.98
N GLN A 322 -1.23 -1.47 26.69
CA GLN A 322 -0.84 -0.19 26.12
C GLN A 322 -2.05 0.53 25.51
N HIS A 323 -2.38 1.67 26.11
CA HIS A 323 -3.06 2.73 25.39
C HIS A 323 -1.96 3.48 24.65
N ASN A 324 -1.98 3.44 23.32
CA ASN A 324 -0.89 4.01 22.54
C ASN A 324 -1.35 5.16 21.69
N GLN A 325 -0.57 6.24 21.78
CA GLN A 325 -0.65 7.36 20.87
C GLN A 325 0.57 7.31 19.95
N TYR A 326 0.30 7.25 18.65
CA TYR A 326 1.30 7.18 17.61
C TYR A 326 1.27 8.47 16.80
N ALA A 327 2.44 8.98 16.46
CA ALA A 327 2.59 9.96 15.40
C ALA A 327 3.32 9.29 14.24
N PHE A 328 2.90 9.62 13.02
CA PHE A 328 3.70 9.29 11.87
C PHE A 328 3.51 10.26 10.73
N VAL A 329 4.58 10.40 9.96
CA VAL A 329 4.56 11.15 8.73
C VAL A 329 4.04 10.25 7.62
N LEU A 330 2.92 10.63 7.04
CA LEU A 330 2.52 10.18 5.71
C LEU A 330 3.42 10.90 4.72
N ASP A 331 4.59 10.32 4.45
CA ASP A 331 5.48 10.81 3.41
C ASP A 331 4.92 10.44 2.05
N GLY A 332 4.67 11.46 1.22
CA GLY A 332 4.68 11.25 -0.22
C GLY A 332 6.12 10.95 -0.63
N LEU A 333 6.38 9.73 -1.09
CA LEU A 333 7.45 9.41 -2.04
C LEU A 333 8.88 9.86 -1.72
N SER A 334 9.17 10.17 -0.47
CA SER A 334 10.48 10.63 -0.07
C SER A 334 10.64 10.46 1.43
N SER A 335 11.52 9.54 1.83
CA SER A 335 12.62 9.91 2.72
C SER A 335 13.56 8.72 2.95
N MET A 336 14.74 8.80 2.33
CA MET A 336 15.98 8.38 2.98
C MET A 336 16.93 9.56 2.80
N SER A 337 17.00 10.44 3.80
CA SER A 337 18.01 11.49 3.85
C SER A 337 19.22 10.93 4.59
N PHE A 338 20.21 10.46 3.83
CA PHE A 338 21.60 10.59 4.27
C PHE A 338 22.16 11.84 3.62
N GLY A 339 22.93 12.59 4.39
CA GLY A 339 23.26 13.98 4.12
C GLY A 339 23.77 14.29 2.71
N HIS A 340 23.44 15.51 2.31
CA HIS A 340 23.95 16.31 1.19
C HIS A 340 23.33 16.16 -0.21
N GLN A 341 23.04 17.36 -0.73
CA GLN A 341 22.63 17.77 -2.06
C GLN A 341 21.28 17.26 -2.61
N LYS A 342 20.47 18.26 -2.97
CA LYS A 342 19.09 18.22 -3.46
C LYS A 342 19.10 17.99 -4.97
N ASP A 343 18.62 16.84 -5.44
CA ASP A 343 18.24 16.64 -6.84
C ASP A 343 16.82 16.08 -6.96
N SER A 344 15.98 16.77 -7.73
CA SER A 344 14.52 16.68 -7.72
C SER A 344 13.91 15.69 -8.73
N ASN A 345 14.68 14.69 -9.18
CA ASN A 345 14.21 13.73 -10.20
C ASN A 345 14.13 12.26 -9.71
N GLU A 346 14.59 11.93 -8.50
CA GLU A 346 14.52 10.56 -7.97
C GLU A 346 13.19 10.24 -7.23
N THR A 347 12.37 11.25 -6.96
CA THR A 347 11.13 11.16 -6.17
C THR A 347 9.97 10.48 -6.92
N SER A 348 9.99 10.46 -8.25
CA SER A 348 8.95 9.83 -9.10
C SER A 348 8.97 8.29 -9.00
N LEU A 349 10.16 7.70 -8.77
CA LEU A 349 10.33 6.26 -8.71
C LEU A 349 9.65 5.65 -7.48
N TYR A 350 9.54 6.39 -6.36
CA TYR A 350 8.99 5.84 -5.12
C TYR A 350 7.44 5.71 -5.14
N ALA A 351 6.75 6.44 -6.03
CA ALA A 351 5.28 6.32 -6.19
C ALA A 351 4.92 5.12 -7.03
N TYR A 352 5.64 5.02 -8.15
CA TYR A 352 5.70 3.80 -8.91
C TYR A 352 6.12 2.65 -7.99
N TYR A 353 7.08 2.83 -7.09
CA TYR A 353 7.50 1.84 -6.10
C TYR A 353 6.40 1.45 -5.12
N GLN A 354 5.70 2.33 -4.40
CA GLN A 354 4.63 1.90 -3.46
C GLN A 354 3.42 1.29 -4.20
N PHE A 355 3.10 1.80 -5.39
CA PHE A 355 2.05 1.26 -6.25
C PHE A 355 2.45 -0.08 -6.89
N PHE A 356 3.71 -0.28 -7.29
CA PHE A 356 4.28 -1.54 -7.79
C PHE A 356 4.76 -2.48 -6.67
N VAL A 357 4.96 -2.01 -5.44
CA VAL A 357 5.13 -2.82 -4.23
C VAL A 357 3.79 -3.46 -3.95
N PHE A 358 2.72 -2.67 -3.95
CA PHE A 358 1.36 -3.16 -3.85
C PHE A 358 1.05 -4.11 -5.02
N LEU A 359 1.30 -3.73 -6.27
CA LEU A 359 1.10 -4.61 -7.43
C LEU A 359 2.17 -5.66 -7.63
N GLY A 360 3.22 -5.71 -6.82
CA GLY A 360 4.36 -6.61 -6.94
C GLY A 360 4.32 -7.68 -5.87
N SER A 361 3.93 -7.33 -4.64
CA SER A 361 3.47 -8.28 -3.62
C SER A 361 2.18 -8.95 -4.08
N GLU A 362 1.21 -8.17 -4.59
CA GLU A 362 0.00 -8.70 -5.22
C GLU A 362 0.26 -9.23 -6.63
N GLY A 363 1.34 -8.80 -7.30
CA GLY A 363 1.71 -9.28 -8.64
C GLY A 363 2.45 -10.60 -8.61
N LEU A 364 3.19 -10.89 -7.55
CA LEU A 364 3.63 -12.25 -7.23
C LEU A 364 2.44 -13.12 -6.87
N LEU A 365 1.46 -12.60 -6.14
CA LEU A 365 0.21 -13.31 -5.84
C LEU A 365 -0.60 -13.56 -7.12
N ALA A 366 -0.76 -12.56 -7.98
CA ALA A 366 -1.48 -12.63 -9.24
C ALA A 366 -0.73 -13.46 -10.29
N LYS A 367 0.61 -13.40 -10.36
CA LYS A 367 1.42 -14.32 -11.18
C LYS A 367 1.40 -15.73 -10.62
N ALA A 368 1.45 -15.93 -9.30
CA ALA A 368 1.31 -17.25 -8.69
C ALA A 368 -0.08 -17.84 -8.93
N VAL A 369 -1.14 -17.03 -8.86
CA VAL A 369 -2.51 -17.42 -9.18
C VAL A 369 -2.69 -17.66 -10.69
N LEU A 370 -2.10 -16.85 -11.56
CA LEU A 370 -2.14 -17.00 -13.03
C LEU A 370 -1.31 -18.21 -13.50
N LEU A 371 -0.14 -18.46 -12.90
CA LEU A 371 0.66 -19.69 -13.12
C LEU A 371 -0.07 -20.93 -12.60
N LYS A 372 -0.84 -20.81 -11.51
CA LYS A 372 -1.70 -21.88 -10.96
C LYS A 372 -2.96 -22.10 -11.80
N TRP A 373 -3.47 -21.06 -12.47
CA TRP A 373 -4.57 -21.14 -13.43
C TRP A 373 -4.13 -21.82 -14.75
N LEU A 374 -2.85 -21.65 -15.14
CA LEU A 374 -2.25 -22.25 -16.34
C LEU A 374 -1.68 -23.67 -16.13
N HIS A 375 -1.52 -24.14 -14.89
CA HIS A 375 -1.07 -25.51 -14.57
C HIS A 375 -2.07 -26.22 -13.65
N LEU A 376 -2.98 -26.97 -14.26
CA LEU A 376 -3.75 -28.00 -13.58
C LEU A 376 -2.79 -29.06 -13.01
N GLY A 377 -2.51 -29.05 -11.70
CA GLY A 377 -1.92 -30.23 -11.07
C GLY A 377 -1.07 -30.12 -9.80
N LEU A 378 -0.90 -28.97 -9.15
CA LEU A 378 -0.13 -28.91 -7.89
C LEU A 378 -0.87 -28.18 -6.76
N ASN A 379 -1.22 -28.92 -5.71
CA ASN A 379 -1.64 -28.41 -4.40
C ASN A 379 -0.41 -27.73 -3.74
N PRO A 380 -0.47 -26.43 -3.37
CA PRO A 380 -0.61 -26.11 -1.94
C PRO A 380 -1.39 -24.80 -1.60
N VAL A 381 -2.02 -24.81 -0.41
CA VAL A 381 -2.19 -23.77 0.64
C VAL A 381 -2.74 -22.35 0.32
N PHE A 382 -3.14 -22.03 -0.91
CA PHE A 382 -3.93 -20.81 -1.17
C PHE A 382 -5.36 -21.17 -1.56
N GLN A 383 -6.31 -20.86 -0.67
CA GLN A 383 -7.75 -20.98 -0.91
C GLN A 383 -8.14 -20.19 -2.16
N VAL A 384 -8.99 -20.79 -3.00
CA VAL A 384 -9.67 -20.12 -4.10
C VAL A 384 -10.47 -18.94 -3.54
N PRO A 385 -10.53 -17.78 -4.22
CA PRO A 385 -11.36 -16.68 -3.76
C PRO A 385 -12.78 -17.15 -3.47
N CYS A 386 -13.28 -16.83 -2.28
CA CYS A 386 -14.62 -17.25 -1.86
C CYS A 386 -15.73 -16.49 -2.61
N PHE A 387 -15.37 -15.58 -3.50
CA PHE A 387 -16.28 -14.72 -4.25
C PHE A 387 -16.19 -14.97 -5.75
N ASP A 388 -17.35 -15.20 -6.37
CA ASP A 388 -17.51 -15.52 -7.78
C ASP A 388 -16.69 -14.63 -8.72
N PHE A 389 -16.12 -15.27 -9.74
CA PHE A 389 -15.56 -14.61 -10.90
C PHE A 389 -16.66 -13.79 -11.59
N PRO A 390 -16.41 -12.51 -11.94
CA PRO A 390 -17.34 -11.81 -12.81
C PRO A 390 -17.46 -12.56 -14.14
N PRO A 391 -18.67 -12.75 -14.70
CA PRO A 391 -18.78 -13.15 -16.09
C PRO A 391 -18.16 -12.02 -16.94
N PHE A 392 -17.16 -12.38 -17.75
CA PHE A 392 -16.57 -11.49 -18.74
C PHE A 392 -17.43 -11.43 -20.01
#